data_AF-A0A7W6NQ87-F1
#
_entry.id   AF-A0A7W6NQ87-F1
#
_cell.length_a   1.000
_cell.length_b   1.000
_cell.length_c   1.000
_cell.angle_alpha   90.00
_cell.angle_beta   90.00
_cell.angle_gamma   90.00
#
_symmetry.space_group_name_H-M   'P 1'
#
loop_
_entity.id
_entity.type
_entity.pdbx_description
1 polymer ?
#
loop_
_entity_poly.entity_id
_entity_poly.type
_entity_poly.pdbx_seq_one_letter_code
_entity_poly.pdbx_strand_id
1 'polypeptide(L)'
;MLALILSIFTLQTAVPGSPMPPVREWAAADVVLTRRPVPEFPARAISSGVREGVVTLDCEAARNGGFANCRVVSETPSVAGFGNSAVSAMRRARFAPGPDAPAPGDVVRGIVIRFWRPA
;
A
#
# COMPACT_ATOMS: atom_id res chain seq x y z
N MET A 1 -24.82 42.74 -48.54
CA MET A 1 -25.65 42.42 -47.36
C MET A 1 -25.36 40.98 -46.97
N LEU A 2 -24.37 40.79 -46.10
CA LEU A 2 -23.83 39.50 -45.64
C LEU A 2 -24.77 38.86 -44.62
N ALA A 3 -25.04 37.55 -44.74
CA ALA A 3 -25.70 36.75 -43.70
C ALA A 3 -24.66 35.86 -43.01
N LEU A 4 -24.61 35.98 -41.67
CA LEU A 4 -23.64 35.39 -40.76
C LEU A 4 -23.72 33.85 -40.71
N ILE A 5 -22.54 33.23 -40.66
CA ILE A 5 -22.31 31.80 -40.46
C ILE A 5 -22.25 31.55 -38.93
N LEU A 6 -23.25 30.87 -38.38
CA LEU A 6 -23.29 30.48 -36.95
C LEU A 6 -22.43 29.22 -36.72
N SER A 7 -21.16 29.43 -36.40
CA SER A 7 -20.25 28.36 -35.97
C SER A 7 -20.42 28.09 -34.47
N ILE A 8 -21.08 26.99 -34.12
CA ILE A 8 -21.24 26.56 -32.73
C ILE A 8 -19.96 25.84 -32.30
N PHE A 9 -18.99 26.59 -31.75
CA PHE A 9 -17.85 26.01 -31.04
C PHE A 9 -18.34 25.50 -29.68
N THR A 10 -18.52 24.19 -29.53
CA THR A 10 -18.71 23.56 -28.22
C THR A 10 -17.39 23.65 -27.45
N LEU A 11 -17.29 24.53 -26.46
CA LEU A 11 -16.17 24.57 -25.53
C LEU A 11 -16.16 23.26 -24.72
N GLN A 12 -15.21 22.37 -25.00
CA GLN A 12 -14.88 21.26 -24.13
C GLN A 12 -14.33 21.85 -22.82
N THR A 13 -15.13 21.85 -21.76
CA THR A 13 -14.65 22.21 -20.42
C THR A 13 -13.66 21.12 -19.98
N ALA A 14 -12.36 21.40 -20.08
CA ALA A 14 -11.36 20.63 -19.37
C ALA A 14 -11.68 20.73 -17.88
N VAL A 15 -12.09 19.63 -17.25
CA VAL A 15 -12.21 19.56 -15.79
C VAL A 15 -10.78 19.75 -15.26
N PRO A 16 -10.45 20.88 -14.61
CA PRO A 16 -9.14 21.05 -14.01
C PRO A 16 -9.00 19.94 -12.97
N GLY A 17 -7.95 19.13 -13.07
CA GLY A 17 -7.73 18.03 -12.13
C GLY A 17 -7.80 18.56 -10.71
N SER A 18 -8.80 18.12 -9.95
CA SER A 18 -8.98 18.53 -8.57
C SER A 18 -7.66 18.34 -7.82
N PRO A 19 -7.23 19.31 -6.99
CA PRO A 19 -6.02 19.15 -6.20
C PRO A 19 -6.16 17.85 -5.40
N MET A 20 -5.20 16.94 -5.56
CA MET A 20 -5.13 15.76 -4.71
C MET A 20 -5.07 16.26 -3.26
N PRO A 21 -5.89 15.72 -2.36
CA PRO A 21 -5.78 16.04 -0.95
C PRO A 21 -4.33 15.80 -0.50
N PRO A 22 -3.81 16.60 0.44
CA PRO A 22 -2.46 16.39 0.95
C PRO A 22 -2.34 14.96 1.48
N VAL A 23 -1.26 14.27 1.08
CA VAL A 23 -0.94 12.91 1.53
C VAL A 23 -0.94 12.89 3.05
N ARG A 24 -1.81 12.08 3.65
CA ARG A 24 -1.86 11.89 5.09
C ARG A 24 -1.00 10.69 5.48
N GLU A 25 -0.35 10.80 6.64
CA GLU A 25 0.32 9.67 7.27
C GLU A 25 -0.62 8.98 8.26
N TRP A 26 -0.69 7.66 8.18
CA TRP A 26 -1.51 6.81 9.02
C TRP A 26 -0.64 5.84 9.81
N ALA A 27 -0.96 5.63 11.08
CA ALA A 27 -0.36 4.54 11.85
C ALA A 27 -1.02 3.23 11.42
N ALA A 28 -0.22 2.18 11.17
CA ALA A 28 -0.75 0.87 10.81
C ALA A 28 -1.71 0.29 11.85
N ALA A 29 -1.56 0.67 13.13
CA ALA A 29 -2.44 0.26 14.21
C ALA A 29 -3.87 0.79 14.09
N ASP A 30 -4.06 1.92 13.39
CA ASP A 30 -5.36 2.57 13.21
C ASP A 30 -6.09 2.08 11.96
N VAL A 31 -5.41 1.32 11.08
CA VAL A 31 -5.98 0.83 9.82
C VAL A 31 -6.63 -0.53 10.02
N VAL A 32 -7.95 -0.60 9.83
CA VAL A 32 -8.71 -1.84 9.95
C VAL A 32 -8.48 -2.74 8.73
N LEU A 33 -7.89 -3.92 8.94
CA LEU A 33 -7.66 -4.91 7.89
C LEU A 33 -8.85 -5.86 7.72
N THR A 34 -9.40 -5.91 6.51
CA THR A 34 -10.41 -6.92 6.11
C THR A 34 -9.76 -8.22 5.64
N ARG A 35 -8.52 -8.15 5.13
CA ARG A 35 -7.70 -9.31 4.79
C ARG A 35 -6.28 -9.08 5.26
N ARG A 36 -5.83 -9.92 6.19
CA ARG A 36 -4.45 -9.88 6.71
C ARG A 36 -3.45 -10.37 5.66
N PRO A 37 -2.21 -9.83 5.64
CA PRO A 37 -1.13 -10.43 4.85
C PRO A 37 -0.79 -11.81 5.39
N VAL A 38 -0.59 -12.77 4.50
CA VAL A 38 -0.09 -14.12 4.83
C VAL A 38 1.25 -14.27 4.11
N PRO A 39 2.37 -14.05 4.82
CA PRO A 39 3.70 -14.17 4.24
C PRO A 39 4.16 -15.63 4.19
N GLU A 40 5.05 -15.92 3.25
CA GLU A 40 5.73 -17.21 3.16
C GLU A 40 7.02 -17.16 3.97
N PHE A 41 7.41 -18.26 4.61
CA PHE A 41 8.67 -18.27 5.35
C PHE A 41 9.86 -18.34 4.37
N PRO A 42 10.84 -17.42 4.43
CA PRO A 42 11.90 -17.36 3.42
C PRO A 42 12.81 -18.59 3.40
N ALA A 43 13.11 -19.11 2.20
CA ALA A 43 14.02 -20.25 2.04
C ALA A 43 15.42 -19.99 2.62
N ARG A 44 15.94 -18.77 2.52
CA ARG A 44 17.22 -18.38 3.11
C ARG A 44 17.19 -18.45 4.65
N ALA A 45 16.09 -18.02 5.28
CA ALA A 45 15.92 -18.15 6.72
C ALA A 45 15.92 -19.64 7.14
N ILE A 46 15.27 -20.50 6.34
CA ILE A 46 15.28 -21.96 6.55
C ILE A 46 16.71 -22.52 6.48
N SER A 47 17.46 -22.20 5.42
CA SER A 47 18.83 -22.71 5.23
C SER A 47 19.80 -22.23 6.32
N SER A 48 19.55 -21.06 6.91
CA SER A 48 20.36 -20.49 7.98
C SER A 48 19.87 -20.87 9.38
N GLY A 49 18.90 -21.77 9.50
CA GLY A 49 18.38 -22.25 10.80
C GLY A 49 17.54 -21.20 11.57
N VAL A 50 17.17 -20.09 10.95
CA VAL A 50 16.35 -19.04 11.55
C VAL A 50 14.90 -19.54 11.67
N ARG A 51 14.29 -19.33 12.84
CA ARG A 51 12.93 -19.80 13.17
C ARG A 51 11.90 -18.68 13.26
N GLU A 52 12.36 -17.46 13.44
CA GLU A 52 11.51 -16.29 13.60
C GLU A 52 12.10 -15.07 12.92
N GLY A 53 11.24 -14.12 12.61
CA GLY A 53 11.64 -12.85 12.02
C GLY A 53 10.56 -11.80 12.22
N VAL A 54 10.97 -10.54 12.18
CA VAL A 54 10.09 -9.38 12.22
C VAL A 54 10.50 -8.39 11.15
N VAL A 55 9.51 -7.86 10.46
CA VAL A 55 9.68 -6.85 9.43
C VAL A 55 8.73 -5.71 9.71
N THR A 56 9.22 -4.48 9.60
CA THR A 56 8.41 -3.28 9.57
C THR A 56 8.38 -2.71 8.16
N LEU A 57 7.19 -2.43 7.65
CA LEU A 57 6.96 -1.82 6.34
C LEU A 57 6.28 -0.46 6.48
N ASP A 58 6.57 0.41 5.53
CA ASP A 58 5.71 1.55 5.19
C ASP A 58 5.14 1.30 3.79
N CYS A 59 3.84 1.52 3.61
CA CYS A 59 3.15 1.26 2.34
C CYS A 59 2.26 2.44 1.96
N GLU A 60 1.96 2.58 0.67
CA GLU A 60 0.93 3.49 0.18
C GLU A 60 -0.42 2.77 0.05
N ALA A 61 -1.50 3.47 0.35
CA ALA A 61 -2.84 2.99 0.10
C ALA A 61 -3.17 3.02 -1.39
N ALA A 62 -3.65 1.91 -1.94
CA ALA A 62 -4.04 1.77 -3.32
C ALA A 62 -5.55 1.98 -3.51
N ARG A 63 -5.96 2.39 -4.72
CA ARG A 63 -7.37 2.63 -5.08
C ARG A 63 -8.30 1.44 -4.86
N ASN A 64 -7.76 0.22 -4.83
CA ASN A 64 -8.52 -1.02 -4.66
C ASN A 64 -8.67 -1.46 -3.19
N GLY A 65 -8.39 -0.59 -2.22
CA GLY A 65 -8.40 -0.93 -0.79
C GLY A 65 -7.27 -1.88 -0.38
N GLY A 66 -6.21 -1.96 -1.19
CA GLY A 66 -5.00 -2.71 -0.91
C GLY A 66 -3.80 -1.80 -0.70
N PHE A 67 -2.62 -2.38 -0.62
CA PHE A 67 -1.37 -1.65 -0.42
C PHE A 67 -0.48 -1.70 -1.66
N ALA A 68 0.21 -0.61 -1.94
CA ALA A 68 1.18 -0.45 -3.01
C ALA A 68 2.47 0.18 -2.47
N ASN A 69 3.53 0.19 -3.29
CA ASN A 69 4.79 0.87 -3.00
C ASN A 69 5.38 0.59 -1.60
N CYS A 70 5.17 -0.63 -1.10
CA CYS A 70 5.65 -1.03 0.22
C CYS A 70 7.18 -1.06 0.27
N ARG A 71 7.74 -0.34 1.24
CA ARG A 71 9.18 -0.27 1.53
C ARG A 71 9.47 -0.92 2.87
N VAL A 72 10.55 -1.69 2.92
CA VAL A 72 11.08 -2.25 4.17
C VAL A 72 11.77 -1.14 4.96
N VAL A 73 11.26 -0.88 6.17
CA VAL A 73 11.86 0.06 7.13
C VAL A 73 12.90 -0.67 7.98
N SER A 74 12.56 -1.87 8.45
CA SER A 74 13.48 -2.73 9.19
C SER A 74 13.16 -4.20 8.97
N GLU A 75 14.20 -5.03 9.07
CA GLU A 75 14.13 -6.49 8.99
C GLU A 75 15.09 -7.07 10.03
N THR A 76 14.58 -7.96 10.88
CA THR A 76 15.38 -8.68 11.89
C THR A 76 14.96 -10.15 11.91
N PRO A 77 15.91 -11.11 11.78
CA PRO A 77 17.33 -10.94 11.43
C PRO A 77 17.54 -10.31 10.05
N SER A 78 18.58 -9.50 9.89
CA SER A 78 18.87 -8.81 8.64
C SER A 78 19.29 -9.78 7.53
N VAL A 79 18.95 -9.42 6.28
CA VAL A 79 19.37 -10.14 5.06
C VAL A 79 18.86 -11.60 4.98
N ALA A 80 17.92 -12.00 5.83
CA ALA A 80 17.34 -13.35 5.88
C ALA A 80 16.21 -13.56 4.84
N GLY A 81 15.76 -12.48 4.20
CA GLY A 81 14.78 -12.51 3.11
C GLY A 81 13.34 -12.27 3.56
N PHE A 82 13.14 -11.88 4.82
CA PHE A 82 11.82 -11.62 5.36
C PHE A 82 11.18 -10.39 4.72
N GLY A 83 11.95 -9.34 4.42
CA GLY A 83 11.46 -8.12 3.81
C GLY A 83 10.76 -8.35 2.47
N ASN A 84 11.38 -9.15 1.60
CA ASN A 84 10.80 -9.50 0.30
C ASN A 84 9.49 -10.30 0.45
N SER A 85 9.47 -11.25 1.39
CA SER A 85 8.26 -12.03 1.66
C SER A 85 7.14 -11.15 2.24
N ALA A 86 7.49 -10.24 3.16
CA ALA A 86 6.57 -9.27 3.74
C ALA A 86 5.93 -8.38 2.67
N VAL A 87 6.73 -7.81 1.77
CA VAL A 87 6.24 -7.00 0.63
C VAL A 87 5.33 -7.82 -0.29
N SER A 88 5.69 -9.08 -0.60
CA SER A 88 4.85 -9.98 -1.40
C SER A 88 3.49 -10.24 -0.73
N ALA A 89 3.48 -10.47 0.59
CA ALA A 89 2.28 -10.70 1.36
C ALA A 89 1.32 -9.50 1.34
N MET A 90 1.87 -8.28 1.42
CA MET A 90 1.08 -7.05 1.40
C MET A 90 0.28 -6.83 0.12
N ARG A 91 0.73 -7.39 -1.02
CA ARG A 91 -0.05 -7.34 -2.28
C ARG A 91 -1.44 -7.96 -2.15
N ARG A 92 -1.58 -8.94 -1.25
CA ARG A 92 -2.85 -9.64 -0.96
C ARG A 92 -3.62 -9.02 0.20
N ALA A 93 -3.00 -8.18 1.02
CA ALA A 93 -3.67 -7.55 2.15
C ALA A 93 -4.74 -6.55 1.68
N ARG A 94 -5.80 -6.40 2.47
CA ARG A 94 -6.89 -5.45 2.21
C ARG A 94 -7.30 -4.75 3.51
N PHE A 95 -7.66 -3.49 3.40
CA PHE A 95 -8.23 -2.69 4.48
C PHE A 95 -9.71 -2.37 4.23
N ALA A 96 -10.43 -2.02 5.30
CA ALA A 96 -11.83 -1.63 5.23
C ALA A 96 -11.96 -0.25 4.57
N PRO A 97 -12.89 -0.05 3.62
CA PRO A 97 -13.19 1.29 3.12
C PRO A 97 -13.96 2.10 4.18
N GLY A 98 -13.82 3.42 4.17
CA GLY A 98 -14.57 4.30 5.06
C GLY A 98 -13.96 5.69 5.20
N PRO A 99 -14.63 6.60 5.91
CA PRO A 99 -14.09 7.94 6.22
C PRO A 99 -12.84 7.87 7.10
N ASP A 100 -12.72 6.82 7.92
CA ASP A 100 -11.59 6.55 8.81
C ASP A 100 -10.57 5.59 8.18
N ALA A 101 -10.52 5.53 6.84
CA ALA A 101 -9.58 4.70 6.10
C ALA A 101 -8.61 5.56 5.25
N PRO A 102 -7.40 5.06 4.98
CA PRO A 102 -6.46 5.73 4.10
C PRO A 102 -7.04 5.99 2.70
N ALA A 103 -6.87 7.21 2.20
CA ALA A 103 -7.19 7.56 0.83
C ALA A 103 -6.09 7.07 -0.12
N PRO A 104 -6.37 6.85 -1.42
CA PRO A 104 -5.34 6.41 -2.36
C PRO A 104 -4.16 7.41 -2.42
N GLY A 105 -2.94 6.91 -2.20
CA GLY A 105 -1.72 7.71 -2.10
C GLY A 105 -1.31 8.08 -0.68
N ASP A 106 -2.19 7.90 0.32
CA ASP A 106 -1.82 8.06 1.73
C ASP A 106 -0.76 7.03 2.14
N VAL A 107 0.12 7.41 3.06
CA VAL A 107 1.18 6.53 3.57
C VAL A 107 0.74 5.91 4.88
N VAL A 108 0.71 4.58 4.92
CA VAL A 108 0.49 3.78 6.13
C VAL A 108 1.83 3.30 6.66
N ARG A 109 2.23 3.81 7.83
CA ARG A 109 3.54 3.57 8.42
C ARG A 109 3.50 2.54 9.55
N GLY A 110 4.62 1.84 9.71
CA GLY A 110 4.82 0.96 10.87
C GLY A 110 4.04 -0.36 10.81
N ILE A 111 3.79 -0.89 9.61
CA ILE A 111 3.12 -2.18 9.44
C ILE A 111 4.09 -3.28 9.86
N VAL A 112 3.79 -3.97 10.96
CA VAL A 112 4.63 -5.06 11.49
C VAL A 112 4.14 -6.42 11.00
N ILE A 113 5.02 -7.16 10.33
CA ILE A 113 4.80 -8.57 9.96
C ILE A 113 5.75 -9.44 10.77
N ARG A 114 5.17 -10.42 11.47
CA ARG A 114 5.91 -11.42 12.24
C ARG A 114 5.90 -12.75 11.51
N PHE A 115 7.03 -13.44 11.56
CA PHE A 115 7.27 -14.73 10.97
C PHE A 115 7.57 -15.72 12.07
N TRP A 116 6.93 -16.87 12.03
CA TRP A 116 7.21 -17.98 12.91
C TRP A 116 7.17 -19.27 12.10
N ARG A 117 8.20 -20.10 12.25
CA ARG A 117 8.23 -21.46 11.70
C ARG A 117 8.06 -22.45 12.84
N PRO A 118 6.93 -23.18 12.91
CA PRO A 118 6.79 -24.29 13.83
C PRO A 118 7.91 -25.30 13.61
N ALA A 119 8.38 -25.91 14.71
CA ALA A 119 9.40 -26.95 14.68
C ALA A 119 8.88 -28.22 14.00
#